data_AF-A0A8H3X431-F1
#
_entry.id   AF-A0A8H3X431-F1
#
_cell.length_a   1.000
_cell.length_b   1.000
_cell.length_c   1.000
_cell.angle_alpha   90.00
_cell.angle_beta   90.00
_cell.angle_gamma   90.00
#
_symmetry.space_group_name_H-M   'P 1'
#
loop_
_entity.id
_entity.type
_entity.pdbx_description
1 polymer ?
#
loop_
_entity_poly.entity_id
_entity_poly.type
_entity_poly.pdbx_seq_one_letter_code
_entity_poly.pdbx_strand_id
1 'polypeptide(L)'
;MNCKKKKKQKHTLNNLLQYKAFSKEQLDDIALNLTKKSDSKIKNLNLLLINPHKSVLGVGNYDINVLEVALKQYDLEIQWFDARKDIRTVIQFTDPTLFGIILNTQATRLYFWTSNHWIAVKPFFSDDKETPPEIYNLDSKLPKPLKFDNIEQVYRFLGTTVYKEGGQIFIVKSKPNKDGNESE
;
A
#
# COMPACT_ATOMS: atom_id res chain seq x y z
N MET A 1 20.11 14.95 1.77
CA MET A 1 19.61 14.16 0.61
C MET A 1 18.38 13.27 0.92
N ASN A 2 17.59 13.58 1.96
CA ASN A 2 16.53 12.70 2.51
C ASN A 2 15.07 13.10 2.20
N CYS A 3 14.84 14.21 1.49
CA CYS A 3 13.50 14.75 1.26
C CYS A 3 12.73 14.03 0.14
N LYS A 4 13.41 13.43 -0.84
CA LYS A 4 12.76 12.78 -2.00
C LYS A 4 12.15 11.41 -1.67
N LYS A 5 12.68 10.66 -0.70
CA LYS A 5 12.20 9.30 -0.35
C LYS A 5 10.90 9.33 0.45
N LYS A 6 10.81 10.18 1.49
CA LYS A 6 9.60 10.38 2.31
C LYS A 6 8.37 10.82 1.51
N LYS A 7 8.57 11.48 0.37
CA LYS A 7 7.47 11.91 -0.49
C LYS A 7 6.72 10.74 -1.12
N LYS A 8 7.39 9.62 -1.43
CA LYS A 8 6.81 8.53 -2.23
C LYS A 8 5.61 7.88 -1.53
N GLN A 9 5.78 7.38 -0.31
CA GLN A 9 4.69 6.72 0.42
C GLN A 9 3.54 7.67 0.76
N LYS A 10 3.87 8.93 1.10
CA LYS A 10 2.85 9.97 1.29
C LYS A 10 2.03 10.18 0.02
N HIS A 11 2.68 10.30 -1.14
CA HIS A 11 2.00 10.41 -2.42
C HIS A 11 1.19 9.14 -2.70
N THR A 12 1.71 7.95 -2.42
CA THR A 12 0.96 6.70 -2.59
C THR A 12 -0.30 6.64 -1.73
N LEU A 13 -0.24 7.00 -0.44
CA LEU A 13 -1.41 7.04 0.44
C LEU A 13 -2.42 8.09 -0.01
N ASN A 14 -1.97 9.31 -0.30
CA ASN A 14 -2.86 10.38 -0.75
C ASN A 14 -3.48 10.07 -2.12
N ASN A 15 -2.73 9.44 -3.02
CA ASN A 15 -3.25 8.96 -4.29
C ASN A 15 -4.25 7.83 -4.06
N LEU A 16 -3.97 6.84 -3.21
CA LEU A 16 -4.93 5.77 -2.91
C LEU A 16 -6.23 6.30 -2.29
N LEU A 17 -6.14 7.31 -1.42
CA LEU A 17 -7.28 7.96 -0.77
C LEU A 17 -7.96 9.02 -1.65
N GLN A 18 -7.34 9.46 -2.74
CA GLN A 18 -7.81 10.49 -3.68
C GLN A 18 -7.89 11.92 -3.11
N TYR A 19 -7.24 12.20 -1.98
CA TYR A 19 -7.10 13.55 -1.43
C TYR A 19 -5.83 13.66 -0.57
N LYS A 20 -5.49 14.88 -0.13
CA LYS A 20 -4.31 15.14 0.71
C LYS A 20 -4.55 14.76 2.18
N ALA A 21 -4.74 13.47 2.43
CA ALA A 21 -4.99 12.91 3.75
C ALA A 21 -3.80 13.05 4.71
N PHE A 22 -2.58 12.85 4.19
CA PHE A 22 -1.36 12.84 4.98
C PHE A 22 -0.35 13.90 4.55
N SER A 23 0.20 14.58 5.56
CA SER A 23 1.44 15.34 5.49
C SER A 23 2.65 14.45 5.76
N LYS A 24 3.84 14.98 5.53
CA LYS A 24 5.08 14.26 5.85
C LYS A 24 5.25 14.15 7.37
N GLU A 25 4.86 15.20 8.07
CA GLU A 25 4.96 15.36 9.51
C GLU A 25 4.08 14.32 10.21
N GLN A 26 2.84 14.13 9.73
CA GLN A 26 1.93 13.09 10.26
C GLN A 26 2.51 11.68 10.10
N LEU A 27 3.11 11.35 8.95
CA LEU A 27 3.74 10.04 8.75
C LEU A 27 5.03 9.87 9.58
N ASP A 28 5.79 10.95 9.78
CA ASP A 28 6.95 10.96 10.67
C ASP A 28 6.52 10.71 12.12
N ASP A 29 5.42 11.31 12.58
CA ASP A 29 4.86 11.08 13.92
C ASP A 29 4.36 9.65 14.13
N ILE A 30 3.66 9.08 13.14
CA ILE A 30 3.24 7.67 13.17
C ILE A 30 4.46 6.75 13.29
N ALA A 31 5.51 7.01 12.50
CA ALA A 31 6.74 6.23 12.54
C ALA A 31 7.45 6.32 13.90
N LEU A 32 7.56 7.53 14.47
CA LEU A 32 8.15 7.73 15.81
C LEU A 32 7.36 7.03 16.91
N ASN A 33 6.02 7.07 16.85
CA ASN A 33 5.16 6.41 17.81
C ASN A 33 5.27 4.89 17.75
N LEU A 34 5.46 4.32 16.55
CA LEU A 34 5.75 2.90 16.37
C LEU A 34 7.07 2.49 17.02
N THR A 35 8.14 3.28 16.85
CA THR A 35 9.43 3.03 17.51
C THR A 35 9.31 3.07 19.03
N LYS A 36 8.68 4.11 19.60
CA LYS A 36 8.49 4.24 21.05
C LYS A 36 7.68 3.10 21.67
N LYS A 37 6.62 2.64 20.96
CA LYS A 37 5.83 1.47 21.39
C LYS A 37 6.60 0.17 21.28
N SER A 38 7.52 0.06 20.31
CA SER A 38 8.42 -1.07 20.18
C SER A 38 9.41 -1.11 21.35
N ASP A 39 10.00 0.03 21.70
CA ASP A 39 10.98 0.16 22.79
C ASP A 39 10.37 -0.13 24.18
N SER A 40 9.11 0.25 24.42
CA SER A 40 8.41 -0.11 25.67
C SER A 40 7.87 -1.55 25.70
N LYS A 41 7.70 -2.18 24.54
CA LYS A 41 7.36 -3.61 24.38
C LYS A 41 8.58 -4.52 24.27
N ILE A 42 9.81 -4.02 24.49
CA ILE A 42 11.02 -4.86 24.68
C ILE A 42 10.95 -5.52 26.05
N LYS A 43 9.97 -6.40 26.24
CA LYS A 43 10.04 -7.54 27.16
C LYS A 43 9.38 -8.80 26.61
N ASN A 44 8.41 -8.76 25.68
CA ASN A 44 7.59 -9.97 25.43
C ASN A 44 7.00 -10.22 24.02
N LEU A 45 7.41 -9.60 22.91
CA LEU A 45 6.90 -10.10 21.61
C LEU A 45 7.84 -9.88 20.41
N ASN A 46 8.05 -10.97 19.67
CA ASN A 46 8.84 -11.13 18.46
C ASN A 46 8.38 -10.25 17.27
N LEU A 47 8.38 -8.92 17.41
CA LEU A 47 8.21 -7.96 16.31
C LEU A 47 9.56 -7.51 15.71
N LEU A 48 10.68 -7.87 16.35
CA LEU A 48 12.04 -7.51 15.94
C LEU A 48 12.69 -8.53 14.97
N LEU A 49 12.09 -9.71 14.75
CA LEU A 49 12.75 -10.82 14.03
C LEU A 49 12.42 -10.93 12.54
N ILE A 50 11.75 -9.95 11.94
CA ILE A 50 11.69 -9.80 10.48
C ILE A 50 12.26 -8.43 10.10
N ASN A 51 13.57 -8.26 10.32
CA ASN A 51 14.55 -7.75 9.35
C ASN A 51 15.76 -7.05 10.02
N PRO A 52 16.86 -7.78 10.28
CA PRO A 52 18.07 -7.23 10.88
C PRO A 52 18.86 -6.23 10.01
N HIS A 53 18.37 -5.90 8.80
CA HIS A 53 19.03 -4.98 7.87
C HIS A 53 18.12 -3.88 7.27
N LYS A 54 16.88 -3.70 7.73
CA LYS A 54 16.02 -2.60 7.22
C LYS A 54 15.85 -1.47 8.24
N SER A 55 16.78 -0.53 8.16
CA SER A 55 16.67 0.85 8.68
C SER A 55 16.32 0.94 10.17
N VAL A 56 17.18 0.33 10.99
CA VAL A 56 17.42 0.79 12.36
C VAL A 56 17.87 2.25 12.29
N LEU A 57 17.17 3.12 13.04
CA LEU A 57 17.54 4.51 13.34
C LEU A 57 17.61 5.49 12.15
N GLY A 58 16.52 6.23 11.92
CA GLY A 58 16.61 7.62 11.44
C GLY A 58 16.75 7.88 9.93
N VAL A 59 16.51 6.91 9.03
CA VAL A 59 16.73 7.11 7.58
C VAL A 59 15.53 6.76 6.68
N GLY A 60 14.49 7.60 6.69
CA GLY A 60 13.83 8.08 5.46
C GLY A 60 12.99 7.15 4.56
N ASN A 61 12.76 5.88 4.91
CA ASN A 61 11.81 4.99 4.23
C ASN A 61 10.70 4.61 5.21
N TYR A 62 9.46 5.03 4.96
CA TYR A 62 8.34 4.49 5.72
C TYR A 62 8.17 3.02 5.37
N ASP A 63 8.26 2.19 6.42
CA ASP A 63 7.93 0.77 6.35
C ASP A 63 6.41 0.60 6.19
N ILE A 64 5.99 -0.55 5.67
CA ILE A 64 4.58 -0.88 5.46
C ILE A 64 3.76 -0.75 6.75
N ASN A 65 4.37 -0.98 7.92
CA ASN A 65 3.76 -0.78 9.23
C ASN A 65 3.23 0.65 9.44
N VAL A 66 3.93 1.67 8.91
CA VAL A 66 3.48 3.07 8.99
C VAL A 66 2.23 3.26 8.12
N LEU A 67 2.23 2.67 6.91
CA LEU A 67 1.08 2.73 6.00
C LEU A 67 -0.11 1.98 6.59
N GLU A 68 0.11 0.86 7.26
CA GLU A 68 -0.93 0.08 7.92
C GLU A 68 -1.59 0.88 9.05
N VAL A 69 -0.79 1.51 9.92
CA VAL A 69 -1.34 2.36 10.99
C VAL A 69 -2.06 3.57 10.42
N ALA A 70 -1.54 4.18 9.35
CA ALA A 70 -2.16 5.30 8.66
C ALA A 70 -3.52 4.91 8.07
N LEU A 71 -3.59 3.80 7.34
CA LEU A 71 -4.83 3.31 6.72
C LEU A 71 -5.86 2.83 7.73
N LYS A 72 -5.43 2.31 8.89
CA LYS A 72 -6.32 1.97 10.00
C LYS A 72 -7.13 3.16 10.52
N GLN A 73 -6.66 4.39 10.36
CA GLN A 73 -7.41 5.61 10.72
C GLN A 73 -8.62 5.86 9.81
N TYR A 74 -8.70 5.15 8.67
CA TYR A 74 -9.76 5.23 7.67
C TYR A 74 -10.56 3.92 7.58
N ASP A 75 -10.49 3.07 8.61
CA ASP A 75 -11.10 1.73 8.62
C ASP A 75 -10.68 0.84 7.44
N LEU A 76 -9.46 1.07 6.96
CA LEU A 76 -8.83 0.27 5.93
C LEU A 76 -7.80 -0.68 6.55
N GLU A 77 -7.75 -1.89 6.02
CA GLU A 77 -6.80 -2.93 6.42
C GLU A 77 -5.90 -3.33 5.27
N ILE A 78 -4.64 -3.65 5.58
CA ILE A 78 -3.67 -4.14 4.61
C ILE A 78 -3.56 -5.66 4.74
N GLN A 79 -3.71 -6.35 3.61
CA GLN A 79 -3.42 -7.77 3.46
C GLN A 79 -2.22 -7.95 2.55
N TRP A 80 -1.24 -8.74 2.99
CA TRP A 80 -0.07 -9.06 2.16
C TRP A 80 -0.44 -10.12 1.13
N PHE A 81 -0.09 -9.85 -0.13
CA PHE A 81 -0.23 -10.88 -1.16
C PHE A 81 0.86 -11.94 -1.00
N ASP A 82 0.46 -13.21 -0.97
CA ASP A 82 1.37 -14.35 -1.00
C ASP A 82 1.78 -14.65 -2.45
N ALA A 83 3.04 -14.39 -2.78
CA ALA A 83 3.61 -14.58 -4.12
C ALA A 83 3.60 -16.04 -4.61
N ARG A 84 3.18 -17.01 -3.79
CA ARG A 84 2.99 -18.40 -4.21
C ARG A 84 1.58 -18.66 -4.78
N LYS A 85 0.65 -17.73 -4.59
CA LYS A 85 -0.73 -17.84 -5.08
C LYS A 85 -0.88 -17.17 -6.45
N ASP A 86 -1.94 -17.51 -7.16
CA ASP A 86 -2.34 -16.79 -8.36
C ASP A 86 -3.00 -15.45 -7.97
N ILE A 87 -2.48 -14.36 -8.54
CA ILE A 87 -3.01 -13.00 -8.38
C ILE A 87 -4.50 -12.95 -8.73
N ARG A 88 -4.91 -13.64 -9.81
CA ARG A 88 -6.29 -13.60 -10.32
C ARG A 88 -7.28 -14.26 -9.39
N THR A 89 -6.84 -15.18 -8.53
CA THR A 89 -7.71 -15.82 -7.54
C THR A 89 -7.85 -14.94 -6.30
N VAL A 90 -6.76 -14.30 -5.88
CA VAL A 90 -6.71 -13.53 -4.62
C VAL A 90 -7.26 -12.12 -4.76
N ILE A 91 -7.05 -11.48 -5.91
CA ILE A 91 -7.40 -10.07 -6.15
C ILE A 91 -8.55 -10.02 -7.15
N GLN A 92 -9.77 -9.93 -6.64
CA GLN A 92 -10.97 -9.69 -7.46
C GLN A 92 -11.27 -8.19 -7.49
N PHE A 93 -11.12 -7.55 -8.64
CA PHE A 93 -11.41 -6.12 -8.75
C PHE A 93 -12.90 -5.77 -8.66
N THR A 94 -13.78 -6.76 -8.79
CA THR A 94 -15.23 -6.64 -8.57
C THR A 94 -15.62 -6.77 -7.10
N ASP A 95 -14.70 -7.13 -6.20
CA ASP A 95 -14.97 -7.18 -4.76
C ASP A 95 -15.20 -5.76 -4.23
N PRO A 96 -16.40 -5.42 -3.73
CA PRO A 96 -16.72 -4.07 -3.26
C PRO A 96 -15.90 -3.67 -2.02
N THR A 97 -15.32 -4.64 -1.30
CA THR A 97 -14.44 -4.35 -0.18
C THR A 97 -13.02 -3.96 -0.60
N LEU A 98 -12.66 -4.16 -1.87
CA LEU A 98 -11.35 -3.80 -2.40
C LEU A 98 -11.25 -2.28 -2.56
N PHE A 99 -10.61 -1.62 -1.60
CA PHE A 99 -10.37 -0.18 -1.65
C PHE A 99 -9.27 0.20 -2.66
N GLY A 100 -8.28 -0.69 -2.82
CA GLY A 100 -7.23 -0.59 -3.82
C GLY A 100 -6.01 -1.42 -3.45
N ILE A 101 -4.91 -1.17 -4.16
CA ILE A 101 -3.67 -1.94 -4.07
C ILE A 101 -2.49 -0.99 -3.93
N ILE A 102 -1.57 -1.32 -3.04
CA ILE A 102 -0.27 -0.66 -2.91
C ILE A 102 0.81 -1.62 -3.40
N LEU A 103 1.67 -1.12 -4.28
CA LEU A 103 2.84 -1.84 -4.76
C LEU A 103 4.10 -1.25 -4.15
N ASN A 104 5.05 -2.11 -3.82
CA ASN A 104 6.43 -1.72 -3.54
C ASN A 104 7.35 -2.41 -4.55
N THR A 105 7.77 -1.69 -5.58
CA THR A 105 8.70 -2.19 -6.60
C THR A 105 10.12 -1.77 -6.26
N GLN A 106 11.08 -2.64 -6.54
CA GLN A 106 12.50 -2.32 -6.43
C GLN A 106 12.97 -1.77 -7.76
N ALA A 107 13.13 -0.44 -7.86
CA ALA A 107 13.78 0.13 -9.04
C ALA A 107 15.29 0.03 -8.87
N THR A 108 15.92 -0.89 -9.59
CA THR A 108 17.39 -0.94 -9.73
C THR A 108 17.83 0.26 -10.56
N ARG A 109 18.61 1.17 -9.97
CA ARG A 109 19.33 2.20 -10.73
C ARG A 109 20.74 1.71 -11.05
N LEU A 110 21.29 2.26 -12.15
CA LEU A 110 22.69 2.10 -12.54
C LEU A 110 23.62 2.37 -11.33
N TYR A 111 24.58 1.47 -11.09
CA TYR A 111 25.53 1.47 -9.96
C TYR A 111 24.93 1.22 -8.55
N PHE A 112 24.39 0.01 -8.30
CA PHE A 112 24.12 -0.57 -6.96
C PHE A 112 23.12 0.15 -6.03
N TRP A 113 22.43 1.21 -6.47
CA TRP A 113 21.39 1.85 -5.67
C TRP A 113 20.01 1.29 -5.99
N THR A 114 19.50 0.40 -5.13
CA THR A 114 18.07 0.02 -5.16
C THR A 114 17.25 1.09 -4.48
N SER A 115 16.18 1.56 -5.14
CA SER A 115 15.22 2.45 -4.50
C SER A 115 13.82 1.87 -4.60
N ASN A 116 13.20 1.67 -3.45
CA ASN A 116 11.79 1.32 -3.38
C ASN A 116 10.96 2.40 -4.07
N HIS A 117 9.99 1.96 -4.84
CA HIS A 117 9.03 2.79 -5.54
C HIS A 117 7.63 2.32 -5.18
N TRP A 118 6.83 3.26 -4.70
CA TRP A 118 5.52 2.97 -4.14
C TRP A 118 4.46 3.46 -5.13
N ILE A 119 3.56 2.56 -5.51
CA ILE A 119 2.52 2.82 -6.50
C ILE A 119 1.17 2.47 -5.89
N ALA A 120 0.16 3.30 -6.13
CA ALA A 120 -1.22 2.96 -5.82
C ALA A 120 -1.93 2.55 -7.11
N VAL A 121 -2.71 1.47 -7.05
CA VAL A 121 -3.67 1.07 -8.09
C VAL A 121 -5.04 1.07 -7.43
N LYS A 122 -6.03 1.74 -8.04
CA LYS A 122 -7.34 1.91 -7.42
C LYS A 122 -8.47 1.57 -8.40
N PRO A 123 -9.41 0.69 -8.02
CA PRO A 123 -10.70 0.57 -8.69
C PRO A 123 -11.64 1.72 -8.29
N PHE A 124 -12.39 2.24 -9.24
CA PHE A 124 -13.50 3.16 -9.04
C PHE A 124 -14.77 2.46 -9.46
N PHE A 125 -15.61 2.18 -8.47
CA PHE A 125 -16.90 1.54 -8.66
C PHE A 125 -17.93 2.57 -9.12
N SER A 126 -18.78 2.16 -10.06
CA SER A 126 -19.97 2.93 -10.46
C SER A 126 -21.08 2.75 -9.42
N ASP A 127 -22.04 3.68 -9.39
CA ASP A 127 -23.27 3.53 -8.61
C ASP A 127 -24.11 2.34 -9.13
N ASP A 128 -23.97 2.04 -10.42
CA ASP A 128 -24.53 0.84 -11.04
C ASP A 128 -23.63 -0.38 -10.76
N LYS A 129 -24.19 -1.36 -10.03
CA LYS A 129 -23.49 -2.59 -9.65
C LYS A 129 -23.18 -3.52 -10.82
N GLU A 130 -23.86 -3.35 -11.96
CA GLU A 130 -23.60 -4.15 -13.17
C GLU A 130 -22.41 -3.61 -13.97
N THR A 131 -22.08 -2.33 -13.80
CA THR A 131 -20.94 -1.70 -14.46
C THR A 131 -19.62 -2.11 -13.78
N PRO A 132 -18.67 -2.72 -14.51
CA PRO A 132 -17.39 -3.10 -13.94
C PRO A 132 -16.58 -1.85 -13.53
N PRO A 133 -15.77 -1.92 -12.47
CA PRO A 133 -15.03 -0.77 -11.99
C PRO A 133 -13.94 -0.35 -12.97
N GLU A 134 -13.75 0.95 -13.11
CA GLU A 134 -12.60 1.50 -13.82
C GLU A 134 -11.35 1.43 -12.93
N ILE A 135 -10.25 0.93 -13.44
CA ILE A 135 -9.03 0.73 -12.65
C ILE A 135 -7.95 1.68 -13.14
N TYR A 136 -7.30 2.38 -12.20
CA TYR A 136 -6.28 3.38 -12.52
C TYR A 136 -4.94 3.06 -11.85
N ASN A 137 -3.86 3.29 -12.59
CA ASN A 137 -2.52 3.44 -12.07
C ASN A 137 -2.33 4.88 -11.60
N LEU A 138 -2.04 5.03 -10.31
CA LEU A 138 -1.87 6.30 -9.62
C LEU A 138 -0.41 6.50 -9.19
N ASP A 139 0.54 6.00 -9.98
CA ASP A 139 1.96 6.26 -9.77
C ASP A 139 2.24 7.77 -9.82
N SER A 140 2.82 8.29 -8.74
CA SER A 140 3.28 9.68 -8.62
C SER A 140 4.31 10.12 -9.69
N LYS A 141 4.92 9.18 -10.43
CA LYS A 141 5.81 9.48 -11.56
C LYS A 141 5.06 9.72 -12.87
N LEU A 142 3.80 9.31 -12.97
CA LEU A 142 2.98 9.60 -14.13
C LEU A 142 2.55 11.07 -14.10
N PRO A 143 2.43 11.74 -15.26
CA PRO A 143 1.96 13.13 -15.32
C PRO A 143 0.50 13.26 -14.89
N LYS A 144 -0.29 12.18 -15.00
CA LYS A 144 -1.70 12.08 -14.58
C LYS A 144 -2.06 10.61 -14.29
N PRO A 145 -3.14 10.34 -13.55
CA PRO A 145 -3.71 9.00 -13.43
C PRO A 145 -3.88 8.33 -14.79
N LEU A 146 -3.43 7.08 -14.91
CA LEU A 146 -3.55 6.30 -16.14
C LEU A 146 -4.58 5.20 -15.94
N LYS A 147 -5.70 5.29 -16.66
CA LYS A 147 -6.69 4.22 -16.73
C LYS A 147 -6.08 2.99 -17.41
N PHE A 148 -6.30 1.81 -16.85
CA PHE A 148 -6.00 0.56 -17.55
C PHE A 148 -7.12 0.28 -18.56
N ASP A 149 -6.76 -0.13 -19.78
CA ASP A 149 -7.77 -0.37 -20.84
C ASP A 149 -8.68 -1.56 -20.51
N ASN A 150 -8.15 -2.55 -19.79
CA ASN A 150 -8.87 -3.72 -19.35
C ASN A 150 -8.19 -4.40 -18.16
N ILE A 151 -8.91 -5.34 -17.55
CA ILE A 151 -8.46 -6.09 -16.38
C ILE A 151 -7.18 -6.92 -16.62
N GLU A 152 -6.99 -7.40 -17.85
CA GLU A 152 -5.82 -8.20 -18.23
C GLU A 152 -4.52 -7.40 -18.13
N GLN A 153 -4.56 -6.11 -18.49
CA GLN A 153 -3.42 -5.21 -18.30
C GLN A 153 -3.11 -5.01 -16.82
N VAL A 154 -4.12 -4.94 -15.96
CA VAL A 154 -3.95 -4.82 -14.51
C VAL A 154 -3.22 -6.06 -13.97
N TYR A 155 -3.72 -7.26 -14.28
CA TYR A 155 -3.08 -8.50 -13.82
C TYR A 155 -1.67 -8.67 -14.38
N ARG A 156 -1.42 -8.28 -15.64
CA ARG A 156 -0.07 -8.28 -16.21
C ARG A 156 0.87 -7.34 -15.46
N PHE A 157 0.39 -6.15 -15.11
CA PHE A 157 1.17 -5.15 -14.36
C PHE A 157 1.51 -5.65 -12.94
N LEU A 158 0.51 -6.19 -12.22
CA LEU A 158 0.69 -6.79 -10.90
C LEU A 158 1.62 -8.01 -10.94
N GLY A 159 1.43 -8.90 -11.91
CA GLY A 159 2.24 -10.11 -12.08
C GLY A 159 3.68 -9.81 -12.44
N THR A 160 3.92 -8.80 -13.29
CA THR A 160 5.28 -8.34 -13.59
C THR A 160 5.96 -7.82 -12.33
N THR A 161 5.26 -7.01 -11.54
CA THR A 161 5.77 -6.45 -10.28
C THR A 161 6.24 -7.55 -9.32
N VAL A 162 5.43 -8.59 -9.08
CA VAL A 162 5.78 -9.61 -8.08
C VAL A 162 6.69 -10.69 -8.63
N TYR A 163 6.35 -11.28 -9.78
CA TYR A 163 7.02 -12.49 -10.26
C TYR A 163 8.29 -12.21 -11.07
N LYS A 164 8.43 -11.02 -11.65
CA LYS A 164 9.62 -10.65 -12.46
C LYS A 164 10.54 -9.67 -11.75
N GLU A 165 9.98 -8.69 -11.05
CA GLU A 165 10.73 -7.59 -10.45
C GLU A 165 11.03 -7.80 -8.95
N GLY A 166 10.51 -8.86 -8.33
CA GLY A 166 10.69 -9.12 -6.89
C GLY A 166 10.07 -8.04 -6.00
N GLY A 167 9.02 -7.39 -6.50
CA GLY A 167 8.21 -6.42 -5.77
C GLY A 167 7.19 -7.08 -4.84
N GLN A 168 6.51 -6.25 -4.06
CA GLN A 168 5.49 -6.68 -3.10
C GLN A 168 4.15 -6.04 -3.45
N ILE A 169 3.08 -6.82 -3.27
CA ILE A 169 1.69 -6.36 -3.38
C ILE A 169 1.06 -6.33 -1.98
N PHE A 170 0.41 -5.22 -1.68
CA PHE A 170 -0.41 -5.03 -0.49
C PHE A 170 -1.83 -4.70 -0.95
N ILE A 171 -2.77 -5.56 -0.57
CA ILE A 171 -4.19 -5.42 -0.89
C ILE A 171 -4.82 -4.59 0.23
N VAL A 172 -5.47 -3.48 -0.10
CA VAL A 172 -6.13 -2.61 0.86
C VAL A 172 -7.63 -2.86 0.78
N LYS A 173 -8.23 -3.28 1.90
CA LYS A 173 -9.66 -3.54 2.00
C LYS A 173 -10.33 -2.65 3.02
N SER A 174 -11.58 -2.27 2.77
CA SER A 174 -12.43 -1.68 3.81
C SER A 174 -12.86 -2.72 4.82
N LYS A 175 -12.90 -2.36 6.10
CA LYS A 175 -13.56 -3.19 7.10
C LYS A 175 -15.06 -3.26 6.80
N PRO A 176 -15.70 -4.42 6.99
CA PRO A 176 -17.16 -4.49 6.98
C PRO A 176 -17.70 -3.62 8.13
N ASN A 177 -18.70 -2.77 7.84
CA ASN A 177 -19.42 -2.02 8.87
C ASN A 177 -19.98 -3.00 9.90
N LYS A 178 -19.67 -2.78 11.18
CA LYS A 178 -20.22 -3.58 12.29
C LYS A 178 -21.62 -3.13 12.71
N ASP A 179 -22.13 -2.05 12.12
CA ASP A 179 -23.43 -1.48 12.45
C ASP A 179 -24.49 -2.03 11.51
N GLY A 180 -25.06 -3.18 11.86
CA GLY A 180 -26.14 -3.80 11.09
C GLY A 180 -26.85 -4.97 11.75
N ASN A 181 -26.67 -5.22 13.05
CA ASN A 181 -27.43 -6.22 13.81
C ASN A 181 -27.58 -5.77 15.27
N GLU A 182 -28.56 -4.91 15.54
CA GLU A 182 -29.22 -4.78 16.85
C GLU A 182 -30.49 -3.92 16.67
N SER A 183 -31.51 -4.50 16.04
CA SER A 183 -32.92 -4.12 16.22
C SER A 183 -33.82 -5.12 15.50
N GLU A 184 -34.08 -6.25 16.15
CA GLU A 184 -35.36 -6.96 16.13
C GLU A 184 -35.62 -7.50 17.55
#